data_AF-A0A163KMP3-F1
#
_entry.id   AF-A0A163KMP3-F1
#
_cell.length_a   1.000
_cell.length_b   1.000
_cell.length_c   1.000
_cell.angle_alpha   90.00
_cell.angle_beta   90.00
_cell.angle_gamma   90.00
#
_symmetry.space_group_name_H-M   'P 1'
#
loop_
_entity.id
_entity.type
_entity.pdbx_description
1 polymer ?
#
loop_
_entity_poly.entity_id
_entity_poly.type
_entity_poly.pdbx_seq_one_letter_code
_entity_poly.pdbx_strand_id
1 'polypeptide(L)'
;MEALFEHPVSWMRGWVPSLFFERVDDVVLPATGGAKLQPASVKLQPASVKLQPANVKLQPASANLMPNSKPRLARQHSLPPILIEIQLTVNETFMQRLVSYSQSIFHIHKAYPIVQVVCTDCVPSTLLMDKFKPISGKLWMSSFSAADFWAQSCYKVSKLTLSCTASSDKRSPLQALSSFLEASPTLYGHLFAENRTIRQLYQISLTIAENEFECENDISKVVNTICDNNQKMLEKAGAALFGVSGSSKAKSIIERAILFNGAAKRKYCETVNSDSDASLEPLPKLKGKKREINQAQRQDNFEFLKNFKRDCIGRMNWKRCLSVAHEKRLCQNYSTGESLRQFFYSCNKE
;
A
#
# COMPACT_ATOMS: atom_id res chain seq x y z
N MET A 1 -19.00 15.12 38.19
CA MET A 1 -18.23 14.02 37.56
C MET A 1 -18.84 13.72 36.18
N GLU A 2 -19.10 14.61 35.23
CA GLU A 2 -18.46 15.81 34.66
C GLU A 2 -16.97 15.74 34.32
N ALA A 3 -16.75 15.92 33.01
CA ALA A 3 -15.54 16.24 32.26
C ALA A 3 -14.45 15.15 32.18
N LEU A 4 -14.46 14.36 31.08
CA LEU A 4 -13.27 13.76 30.43
C LEU A 4 -13.67 12.87 29.21
N PHE A 5 -14.46 13.35 28.26
CA PHE A 5 -14.64 12.64 26.98
C PHE A 5 -14.97 13.61 25.84
N GLU A 6 -13.99 14.44 25.49
CA GLU A 6 -13.97 15.11 24.18
C GLU A 6 -12.63 14.83 23.50
N HIS A 7 -12.55 13.74 22.73
CA HIS A 7 -11.61 13.63 21.61
C HIS A 7 -12.21 12.69 20.55
N PRO A 8 -12.58 13.18 19.35
CA PRO A 8 -12.97 12.33 18.25
C PRO A 8 -11.72 11.72 17.61
N VAL A 9 -11.56 10.43 17.80
CA VAL A 9 -10.42 9.64 17.33
C VAL A 9 -10.62 9.30 15.84
N SER A 10 -9.80 9.88 14.95
CA SER A 10 -9.97 9.83 13.48
C SER A 10 -9.28 8.66 12.75
N TRP A 11 -8.70 7.68 13.45
CA TRP A 11 -7.75 6.72 12.84
C TRP A 11 -8.33 5.47 12.14
N MET A 12 -9.64 5.39 11.87
CA MET A 12 -10.22 4.29 11.06
C MET A 12 -10.80 4.74 9.70
N ARG A 13 -10.14 5.66 8.99
CA ARG A 13 -10.38 5.92 7.55
C ARG A 13 -9.22 5.50 6.63
N GLY A 14 -8.25 4.74 7.14
CA GLY A 14 -7.02 4.38 6.42
C GLY A 14 -7.05 3.07 5.62
N TRP A 15 -8.17 2.34 5.56
CA TRP A 15 -8.28 1.10 4.78
C TRP A 15 -9.33 1.24 3.67
N VAL A 16 -9.03 2.09 2.68
CA VAL A 16 -9.73 2.13 1.39
C VAL A 16 -8.66 2.32 0.29
N PRO A 17 -8.44 1.34 -0.60
CA PRO A 17 -7.81 1.63 -1.87
C PRO A 17 -8.80 2.42 -2.72
N SER A 18 -8.60 3.74 -2.80
CA SER A 18 -9.23 4.58 -3.81
C SER A 18 -8.73 4.15 -5.19
N LEU A 19 -9.50 3.33 -5.89
CA LEU A 19 -9.41 3.19 -7.34
C LEU A 19 -10.56 4.00 -7.95
N PHE A 20 -10.21 5.23 -8.32
CA PHE A 20 -10.95 6.01 -9.30
C PHE A 20 -11.03 5.20 -10.60
N PHE A 21 -12.23 4.81 -11.01
CA PHE A 21 -12.53 4.54 -12.41
C PHE A 21 -13.46 5.65 -12.88
N GLU A 22 -12.91 6.53 -13.71
CA GLU A 22 -13.64 7.52 -14.49
C GLU A 22 -14.56 6.75 -15.44
N ARG A 23 -15.87 6.80 -15.15
CA ARG A 23 -16.91 6.23 -15.99
C ARG A 23 -17.36 7.32 -16.96
N VAL A 24 -16.85 7.25 -18.19
CA VAL A 24 -17.50 7.87 -19.34
C VAL A 24 -18.53 6.86 -19.83
N ASP A 25 -19.79 7.03 -19.43
CA ASP A 25 -20.92 6.39 -20.12
C ASP A 25 -21.69 7.49 -20.84
N ASP A 26 -21.64 7.39 -22.16
CA ASP A 26 -22.30 8.24 -23.13
C ASP A 26 -23.83 8.16 -23.05
N VAL A 27 -24.44 9.32 -23.25
CA VAL A 27 -25.87 9.53 -23.47
C VAL A 27 -26.31 8.86 -24.77
N VAL A 28 -27.44 8.14 -24.74
CA VAL A 28 -28.04 7.47 -25.90
C VAL A 28 -29.17 8.32 -26.49
N LEU A 29 -29.17 8.39 -27.84
CA LEU A 29 -30.24 8.62 -28.85
C LEU A 29 -30.20 9.96 -29.63
N PRO A 30 -30.65 10.02 -30.91
CA PRO A 30 -30.58 9.02 -32.00
C PRO A 30 -30.14 9.59 -33.39
N ALA A 31 -29.72 8.65 -34.25
CA ALA A 31 -29.72 8.58 -35.73
C ALA A 31 -29.62 9.85 -36.63
N THR A 32 -28.65 9.86 -37.56
CA THR A 32 -28.85 9.64 -39.02
C THR A 32 -27.52 9.80 -39.81
N GLY A 33 -27.32 8.96 -40.84
CA GLY A 33 -26.58 9.37 -42.06
C GLY A 33 -25.14 8.90 -42.29
N GLY A 34 -24.98 7.64 -42.72
CA GLY A 34 -24.12 7.19 -43.84
C GLY A 34 -22.65 7.65 -44.00
N ALA A 35 -21.72 6.71 -43.89
CA ALA A 35 -20.82 6.31 -45.00
C ALA A 35 -19.87 5.20 -44.54
N LYS A 36 -19.63 4.25 -45.46
CA LYS A 36 -19.03 2.93 -45.28
C LYS A 36 -17.55 2.99 -45.66
N LEU A 37 -16.64 2.70 -44.73
CA LEU A 37 -15.23 2.40 -45.03
C LEU A 37 -14.75 1.26 -44.13
N GLN A 38 -14.52 0.09 -44.72
CA GLN A 38 -13.70 -0.98 -44.11
C GLN A 38 -12.24 -0.77 -44.53
N PRO A 39 -11.29 -1.12 -43.64
CA PRO A 39 -10.15 -1.88 -44.13
C PRO A 39 -9.78 -3.10 -43.27
N ALA A 40 -9.60 -4.19 -44.00
CA ALA A 40 -8.60 -5.25 -43.88
C ALA A 40 -7.90 -5.49 -42.53
N SER A 41 -8.10 -6.70 -42.04
CA SER A 41 -7.43 -7.33 -40.90
C SER A 41 -5.93 -7.55 -41.20
N VAL A 42 -5.06 -6.93 -40.38
CA VAL A 42 -3.63 -7.27 -40.29
C VAL A 42 -3.40 -8.06 -39.01
N LYS A 43 -3.06 -9.34 -39.15
CA LYS A 43 -2.60 -10.22 -38.07
C LYS A 43 -1.21 -9.80 -37.61
N LEU A 44 -1.07 -9.39 -36.35
CA LEU A 44 0.20 -9.33 -35.63
C LEU A 44 0.02 -9.92 -34.23
N GLN A 45 0.70 -11.04 -33.96
CA GLN A 45 0.87 -11.60 -32.62
C GLN A 45 1.87 -10.75 -31.83
N PRO A 46 1.67 -10.51 -30.52
CA PRO A 46 2.78 -10.15 -29.64
C PRO A 46 3.37 -11.42 -29.01
N ALA A 47 4.66 -11.60 -29.25
CA ALA A 47 5.53 -12.54 -28.61
C ALA A 47 5.59 -12.35 -27.09
N SER A 48 5.82 -13.45 -26.37
CA SER A 48 6.23 -13.44 -24.97
C SER A 48 7.48 -12.60 -24.75
N VAL A 49 7.40 -11.62 -23.87
CA VAL A 49 8.57 -11.11 -23.13
C VAL A 49 8.25 -11.24 -21.64
N LYS A 50 8.91 -12.21 -21.01
CA LYS A 50 8.93 -12.42 -19.56
C LYS A 50 9.53 -11.19 -18.89
N LEU A 51 8.71 -10.40 -18.20
CA LEU A 51 9.17 -9.49 -17.17
C LEU A 51 8.92 -10.17 -15.82
N GLN A 52 10.01 -10.66 -15.22
CA GLN A 52 9.99 -11.09 -13.82
C GLN A 52 9.75 -9.86 -12.93
N PRO A 53 8.71 -9.82 -12.10
CA PRO A 53 8.68 -8.88 -11.00
C PRO A 53 9.76 -9.31 -10.00
N ALA A 54 10.67 -8.37 -9.69
CA ALA A 54 11.67 -8.55 -8.65
C ALA A 54 10.96 -8.92 -7.34
N ASN A 55 11.33 -10.08 -6.79
CA ASN A 55 10.96 -10.49 -5.44
C ASN A 55 11.49 -9.45 -4.45
N VAL A 56 10.64 -8.53 -4.01
CA VAL A 56 10.81 -7.92 -2.70
C VAL A 56 10.40 -8.99 -1.71
N LYS A 57 11.39 -9.79 -1.32
CA LYS A 57 11.30 -10.78 -0.26
C LYS A 57 11.10 -10.00 1.04
N LEU A 58 9.86 -9.72 1.40
CA LEU A 58 9.51 -9.37 2.77
C LEU A 58 9.80 -10.62 3.59
N GLN A 59 10.99 -10.67 4.18
CA GLN A 59 11.27 -11.60 5.26
C GLN A 59 10.29 -11.26 6.39
N PRO A 60 9.46 -12.20 6.88
CA PRO A 60 8.88 -12.02 8.19
C PRO A 60 10.05 -11.94 9.18
N ALA A 61 10.05 -10.92 10.03
CA ALA A 61 10.94 -10.87 11.17
C ALA A 61 10.73 -12.16 11.97
N SER A 62 11.64 -13.12 11.82
CA SER A 62 11.85 -14.13 12.84
C SER A 62 12.36 -13.38 14.05
N ALA A 63 11.48 -13.12 15.00
CA ALA A 63 11.92 -13.08 16.38
C ALA A 63 12.65 -14.41 16.61
N ASN A 64 13.97 -14.32 16.80
CA ASN A 64 14.79 -15.41 17.30
C ASN A 64 14.31 -15.74 18.72
N LEU A 65 13.19 -16.46 18.82
CA LEU A 65 12.88 -17.22 20.01
C LEU A 65 13.82 -18.41 20.00
N MET A 66 14.75 -18.36 20.96
CA MET A 66 15.65 -19.44 21.33
C MET A 66 14.99 -20.82 21.18
N PRO A 67 15.72 -21.85 20.69
CA PRO A 67 15.17 -23.19 20.57
C PRO A 67 15.22 -23.86 21.94
N ASN A 68 14.36 -23.47 22.87
CA ASN A 68 14.07 -24.25 24.09
C ASN A 68 12.84 -23.71 24.83
N SER A 69 11.69 -23.76 24.18
CA SER A 69 10.44 -24.04 24.89
C SER A 69 9.51 -24.75 23.93
N LYS A 70 9.47 -26.09 24.03
CA LYS A 70 8.32 -26.83 23.48
C LYS A 70 7.09 -26.23 24.17
N PRO A 71 6.14 -25.59 23.46
CA PRO A 71 4.86 -25.34 24.08
C PRO A 71 4.29 -26.73 24.38
N ARG A 72 3.74 -26.89 25.58
CA ARG A 72 3.01 -28.09 26.02
C ARG A 72 1.82 -28.34 25.07
N LEU A 73 2.07 -28.92 23.90
CA LEU A 73 1.08 -29.35 22.91
C LEU A 73 1.01 -30.88 22.81
N ALA A 74 1.40 -31.59 23.89
CA ALA A 74 1.17 -33.02 24.02
C ALA A 74 -0.29 -33.29 24.51
N ARG A 75 -1.29 -32.77 23.77
CA ARG A 75 -2.72 -33.16 23.78
C ARG A 75 -3.58 -32.12 23.02
N GLN A 76 -3.41 -31.99 21.70
CA GLN A 76 -4.44 -31.36 20.86
C GLN A 76 -4.53 -32.07 19.50
N HIS A 77 -4.91 -33.34 19.52
CA HIS A 77 -5.41 -34.04 18.31
C HIS A 77 -6.95 -33.94 18.19
N SER A 78 -7.61 -33.05 18.94
CA SER A 78 -9.07 -33.12 19.11
C SER A 78 -9.88 -31.99 18.47
N LEU A 79 -9.26 -30.92 17.96
CA LEU A 79 -10.00 -29.79 17.39
C LEU A 79 -9.42 -29.35 16.03
N PRO A 80 -10.27 -29.03 15.06
CA PRO A 80 -9.83 -28.54 13.76
C PRO A 80 -9.20 -27.14 13.88
N PRO A 81 -8.23 -26.80 13.01
CA PRO A 81 -7.69 -25.45 12.95
C PRO A 81 -8.79 -24.45 12.58
N ILE A 82 -8.63 -23.19 13.00
CA ILE A 82 -9.59 -22.11 12.70
C ILE A 82 -8.90 -21.09 11.80
N LEU A 83 -9.55 -20.73 10.70
CA LEU A 83 -9.14 -19.66 9.81
C LEU A 83 -10.20 -18.55 9.87
N ILE A 84 -9.83 -17.40 10.42
CA ILE A 84 -10.68 -16.20 10.43
C ILE A 84 -10.12 -15.25 9.40
N GLU A 85 -10.99 -14.69 8.56
CA GLU A 85 -10.59 -13.64 7.64
C GLU A 85 -11.62 -12.52 7.54
N ILE A 86 -11.13 -11.28 7.53
CA ILE A 86 -11.92 -10.05 7.54
C ILE A 86 -11.70 -9.36 6.19
N GLN A 87 -12.77 -9.14 5.44
CA GLN A 87 -12.69 -8.57 4.10
C GLN A 87 -13.78 -7.55 3.88
N LEU A 88 -13.42 -6.50 3.13
CA LEU A 88 -14.36 -5.50 2.66
C LEU A 88 -15.33 -6.09 1.64
N THR A 89 -14.88 -6.96 0.74
CA THR A 89 -15.74 -7.57 -0.29
C THR A 89 -15.39 -9.04 -0.48
N VAL A 90 -16.42 -9.88 -0.49
CA VAL A 90 -16.30 -11.33 -0.75
C VAL A 90 -16.61 -11.59 -2.22
N ASN A 91 -15.58 -11.75 -3.04
CA ASN A 91 -15.69 -12.10 -4.47
C ASN A 91 -15.00 -13.45 -4.78
N GLU A 92 -15.07 -13.90 -6.03
CA GLU A 92 -14.49 -15.19 -6.45
C GLU A 92 -12.97 -15.23 -6.25
N THR A 93 -12.26 -14.15 -6.58
CA THR A 93 -10.81 -14.03 -6.38
C THR A 93 -10.44 -14.19 -4.90
N PHE A 94 -11.21 -13.59 -4.00
CA PHE A 94 -11.06 -13.79 -2.56
C PHE A 94 -11.29 -15.24 -2.17
N MET A 95 -12.37 -15.88 -2.65
CA MET A 95 -12.65 -17.28 -2.34
C MET A 95 -11.53 -18.22 -2.82
N GLN A 96 -10.93 -17.95 -3.98
CA GLN A 96 -9.76 -18.71 -4.46
C GLN A 96 -8.55 -18.58 -3.53
N ARG A 97 -8.28 -17.37 -3.00
CA ARG A 97 -7.23 -17.18 -1.98
C ARG A 97 -7.55 -17.95 -0.70
N LEU A 98 -8.81 -17.91 -0.27
CA LEU A 98 -9.28 -18.60 0.93
C LEU A 98 -9.09 -20.13 0.84
N VAL A 99 -9.36 -20.70 -0.34
CA VAL A 99 -9.04 -22.11 -0.64
C VAL A 99 -7.54 -22.37 -0.49
N SER A 100 -6.69 -21.53 -1.07
CA SER A 100 -5.23 -21.66 -0.98
C SER A 100 -4.71 -21.62 0.47
N TYR A 101 -5.22 -20.70 1.29
CA TYR A 101 -4.89 -20.63 2.72
C TYR A 101 -5.30 -21.91 3.44
N SER A 102 -6.48 -22.43 3.14
CA SER A 102 -7.00 -23.63 3.78
C SER A 102 -6.21 -24.89 3.41
N GLN A 103 -5.74 -24.99 2.16
CA GLN A 103 -4.81 -26.05 1.75
C GLN A 103 -3.46 -25.94 2.49
N SER A 104 -2.95 -24.72 2.65
CA SER A 104 -1.70 -24.48 3.39
C SER A 104 -1.82 -24.94 4.84
N ILE A 105 -2.95 -24.63 5.49
CA ILE A 105 -3.27 -25.11 6.86
C ILE A 105 -3.36 -26.63 6.88
N PHE A 106 -4.05 -27.25 5.92
CA PHE A 106 -4.15 -28.71 5.83
C PHE A 106 -2.77 -29.37 5.70
N HIS A 107 -1.85 -28.80 4.93
CA HIS A 107 -0.50 -29.35 4.79
C HIS A 107 0.28 -29.38 6.11
N ILE A 108 0.08 -28.37 6.96
CA ILE A 108 0.73 -28.23 8.27
C ILE A 108 0.05 -29.11 9.32
N HIS A 109 -1.28 -29.03 9.43
CA HIS A 109 -2.04 -29.61 10.54
C HIS A 109 -2.71 -30.95 10.21
N LYS A 110 -2.68 -31.38 8.95
CA LYS A 110 -3.35 -32.59 8.44
C LYS A 110 -4.85 -32.65 8.74
N ALA A 111 -5.46 -31.48 8.90
CA ALA A 111 -6.87 -31.30 9.17
C ALA A 111 -7.37 -30.05 8.44
N TYR A 112 -8.56 -30.14 7.85
CA TYR A 112 -9.18 -28.99 7.20
C TYR A 112 -9.65 -27.97 8.25
N PRO A 113 -9.50 -26.67 8.00
CA PRO A 113 -9.92 -25.66 8.95
C PRO A 113 -11.44 -25.49 8.98
N ILE A 114 -11.93 -24.99 10.11
CA ILE A 114 -13.20 -24.25 10.17
C ILE A 114 -12.89 -22.81 9.76
N VAL A 115 -13.57 -22.33 8.72
CA VAL A 115 -13.35 -21.02 8.13
C VAL A 115 -14.47 -20.06 8.52
N GLN A 116 -14.12 -18.87 8.97
CA GLN A 116 -15.05 -17.78 9.25
C GLN A 116 -14.65 -16.52 8.48
N VAL A 117 -15.55 -16.04 7.64
CA VAL A 117 -15.39 -14.81 6.87
C VAL A 117 -16.25 -13.72 7.50
N VAL A 118 -15.63 -12.61 7.89
CA VAL A 118 -16.31 -11.39 8.33
C VAL A 118 -16.29 -10.39 7.17
N CYS A 119 -17.46 -10.10 6.63
CA CYS A 119 -17.66 -9.23 5.47
C CYS A 119 -18.12 -7.85 5.97
N THR A 120 -17.25 -6.83 5.86
CA THR A 120 -17.52 -5.50 6.41
C THR A 120 -18.28 -4.58 5.47
N ASP A 121 -18.25 -4.84 4.15
CA ASP A 121 -19.11 -4.18 3.16
C ASP A 121 -19.72 -5.23 2.22
N CYS A 122 -20.89 -4.94 1.66
CA CYS A 122 -21.69 -5.90 0.91
C CYS A 122 -22.13 -5.30 -0.43
N VAL A 123 -21.28 -5.40 -1.44
CA VAL A 123 -21.77 -5.52 -2.82
C VAL A 123 -20.99 -6.61 -3.56
N PRO A 124 -21.40 -7.89 -3.48
CA PRO A 124 -20.87 -8.88 -4.40
C PRO A 124 -21.96 -9.55 -5.25
N SER A 125 -21.52 -10.00 -6.43
CA SER A 125 -22.26 -10.82 -7.41
C SER A 125 -23.32 -11.72 -6.77
N THR A 126 -24.58 -11.55 -7.19
CA THR A 126 -25.75 -12.30 -6.70
C THR A 126 -25.48 -13.81 -6.68
N LEU A 127 -24.84 -14.32 -7.74
CA LEU A 127 -24.53 -15.75 -7.91
C LEU A 127 -23.63 -16.35 -6.82
N LEU A 128 -22.67 -15.59 -6.30
CA LEU A 128 -21.82 -16.07 -5.21
C LEU A 128 -22.56 -16.03 -3.88
N MET A 129 -23.37 -14.99 -3.68
CA MET A 129 -24.15 -14.82 -2.45
C MET A 129 -25.23 -15.89 -2.31
N ASP A 130 -25.82 -16.35 -3.41
CA ASP A 130 -26.80 -17.45 -3.44
C ASP A 130 -26.22 -18.78 -2.93
N LYS A 131 -24.90 -18.96 -2.99
CA LYS A 131 -24.21 -20.16 -2.45
C LYS A 131 -24.09 -20.14 -0.93
N PHE A 132 -24.31 -19.00 -0.29
CA PHE A 132 -24.33 -18.84 1.16
C PHE A 132 -25.74 -18.94 1.70
N LYS A 133 -26.04 -20.01 2.44
CA LYS A 133 -27.38 -20.25 2.99
C LYS A 133 -27.43 -19.90 4.48
N PRO A 134 -28.48 -19.20 4.96
CA PRO A 134 -28.67 -18.97 6.39
C PRO A 134 -28.70 -20.27 7.18
N ILE A 135 -28.16 -20.25 8.39
CA ILE A 135 -28.14 -21.42 9.27
C ILE A 135 -29.35 -21.38 10.20
N SER A 136 -30.09 -22.50 10.28
CA SER A 136 -31.23 -22.63 11.19
C SER A 136 -30.81 -22.38 12.64
N GLY A 137 -31.55 -21.52 13.36
CA GLY A 137 -31.23 -21.10 14.72
C GLY A 137 -30.05 -20.12 14.86
N LYS A 138 -29.35 -19.77 13.77
CA LYS A 138 -28.25 -18.80 13.74
C LYS A 138 -28.39 -17.87 12.53
N LEU A 139 -29.48 -17.10 12.50
CA LEU A 139 -29.80 -16.17 11.39
C LEU A 139 -28.73 -15.11 11.12
N TRP A 140 -27.84 -14.86 12.09
CA TRP A 140 -26.71 -13.95 11.96
C TRP A 140 -25.52 -14.54 11.19
N MET A 141 -25.60 -15.78 10.73
CA MET A 141 -24.51 -16.49 10.06
C MET A 141 -25.03 -17.33 8.90
N SER A 142 -24.29 -17.32 7.80
CA SER A 142 -24.57 -18.15 6.63
C SER A 142 -23.46 -19.17 6.41
N SER A 143 -23.82 -20.37 5.96
CA SER A 143 -22.87 -21.42 5.58
C SER A 143 -22.66 -21.41 4.07
N PHE A 144 -21.42 -21.55 3.65
CA PHE A 144 -21.06 -21.82 2.26
C PHE A 144 -21.23 -23.30 1.96
N SER A 145 -21.94 -23.61 0.88
CA SER A 145 -22.27 -24.99 0.53
C SER A 145 -21.18 -25.74 -0.26
N ALA A 146 -20.25 -25.03 -0.90
CA ALA A 146 -19.19 -25.63 -1.73
C ALA A 146 -17.82 -25.63 -1.02
N ALA A 147 -17.81 -25.96 0.27
CA ALA A 147 -16.61 -25.96 1.11
C ALA A 147 -15.79 -27.28 1.02
N ASP A 148 -16.32 -28.29 0.32
CA ASP A 148 -15.74 -29.62 0.25
C ASP A 148 -14.29 -29.60 -0.25
N PHE A 149 -13.46 -30.46 0.33
CA PHE A 149 -12.04 -30.65 -0.01
C PHE A 149 -11.09 -29.49 0.30
N TRP A 150 -11.56 -28.41 0.91
CA TRP A 150 -10.69 -27.32 1.37
C TRP A 150 -11.01 -26.79 2.76
N ALA A 151 -12.23 -26.94 3.27
CA ALA A 151 -12.57 -26.58 4.64
C ALA A 151 -13.53 -27.62 5.25
N GLN A 152 -13.50 -27.75 6.57
CA GLN A 152 -14.51 -28.54 7.29
C GLN A 152 -15.87 -27.84 7.25
N SER A 153 -15.87 -26.51 7.35
CA SER A 153 -17.04 -25.66 7.22
C SER A 153 -16.56 -24.26 6.90
N CYS A 154 -17.33 -23.51 6.09
CA CYS A 154 -17.03 -22.12 5.78
C CYS A 154 -18.25 -21.27 6.09
N TYR A 155 -18.11 -20.36 7.04
CA TYR A 155 -19.16 -19.46 7.49
C TYR A 155 -18.88 -18.04 7.03
N LYS A 156 -19.95 -17.30 6.78
CA LYS A 156 -19.90 -15.86 6.49
C LYS A 156 -20.82 -15.12 7.44
N VAL A 157 -20.33 -14.00 7.93
CA VAL A 157 -21.08 -13.01 8.69
C VAL A 157 -20.90 -11.66 8.00
N SER A 158 -21.97 -10.88 7.92
CA SER A 158 -21.96 -9.50 7.42
C SER A 158 -22.81 -8.58 8.28
N LYS A 159 -22.66 -7.27 8.08
CA LYS A 159 -23.51 -6.23 8.69
C LYS A 159 -25.00 -6.57 8.61
N LEU A 160 -25.46 -6.97 7.41
CA LEU A 160 -26.85 -7.34 7.15
C LEU A 160 -27.31 -8.52 8.02
N THR A 161 -26.51 -9.58 8.11
CA THR A 161 -26.88 -10.74 8.93
C THR A 161 -26.84 -10.42 10.42
N LEU A 162 -25.90 -9.57 10.87
CA LEU A 162 -25.76 -9.19 12.26
C LEU A 162 -26.91 -8.28 12.73
N SER A 163 -27.41 -7.40 11.86
CA SER A 163 -28.53 -6.49 12.16
C SER A 163 -29.88 -7.20 12.25
N CYS A 164 -30.07 -8.35 11.57
CA CYS A 164 -31.31 -9.13 11.63
C CYS A 164 -31.61 -9.79 12.99
N THR A 165 -30.78 -9.61 14.02
CA THR A 165 -30.97 -10.24 15.34
C THR A 165 -31.41 -9.22 16.39
N ALA A 166 -32.72 -9.12 16.61
CA ALA A 166 -33.34 -8.03 17.39
C ALA A 166 -33.42 -8.25 18.91
N SER A 167 -33.21 -9.45 19.45
CA SER A 167 -33.46 -9.66 20.88
C SER A 167 -32.75 -10.88 21.46
N SER A 168 -31.59 -10.65 22.07
CA SER A 168 -31.06 -11.55 23.10
C SER A 168 -29.94 -10.84 23.84
N ASP A 169 -30.12 -10.62 25.15
CA ASP A 169 -29.06 -10.23 26.08
C ASP A 169 -27.92 -11.26 26.15
N LYS A 170 -28.07 -12.41 25.48
CA LYS A 170 -27.12 -13.51 25.46
C LYS A 170 -26.66 -13.79 24.02
N ARG A 171 -25.92 -12.85 23.43
CA ARG A 171 -25.12 -13.10 22.22
C ARG A 171 -24.04 -14.13 22.52
N SER A 172 -23.82 -15.05 21.60
CA SER A 172 -22.69 -15.98 21.71
C SER A 172 -21.37 -15.21 21.58
N PRO A 173 -20.25 -15.69 22.18
CA PRO A 173 -18.95 -15.05 22.03
C PRO A 173 -18.54 -14.83 20.57
N LEU A 174 -18.87 -15.77 19.68
CA LEU A 174 -18.58 -15.69 18.25
C LEU A 174 -19.38 -14.58 17.54
N GLN A 175 -20.65 -14.42 17.93
CA GLN A 175 -21.50 -13.35 17.44
C GLN A 175 -21.03 -11.98 17.95
N ALA A 176 -20.64 -11.91 19.23
CA ALA A 176 -20.07 -10.71 19.82
C ALA A 176 -18.76 -10.28 19.13
N LEU A 177 -17.86 -11.24 18.87
CA LEU A 177 -16.64 -11.00 18.10
C LEU A 177 -16.96 -10.50 16.67
N SER A 178 -17.90 -11.16 15.99
CA SER A 178 -18.28 -10.76 14.63
C SER A 178 -18.91 -9.37 14.59
N SER A 179 -19.73 -9.02 15.59
CA SER A 179 -20.27 -7.68 15.76
C SER A 179 -19.18 -6.64 16.04
N PHE A 180 -18.24 -6.94 16.95
CA PHE A 180 -17.13 -6.05 17.25
C PHE A 180 -16.29 -5.71 16.00
N LEU A 181 -16.02 -6.71 15.15
CA LEU A 181 -15.24 -6.54 13.92
C LEU A 181 -15.97 -5.78 12.80
N GLU A 182 -17.30 -5.66 12.88
CA GLU A 182 -18.13 -4.91 11.92
C GLU A 182 -18.56 -3.54 12.45
N ALA A 183 -18.53 -3.36 13.77
CA ALA A 183 -19.09 -2.20 14.45
C ALA A 183 -18.16 -0.98 14.44
N SER A 184 -18.69 0.10 15.02
CA SER A 184 -18.02 1.39 15.13
C SER A 184 -16.69 1.33 15.91
N PRO A 185 -15.75 2.26 15.66
CA PRO A 185 -14.47 2.31 16.37
C PRO A 185 -14.59 2.53 17.89
N THR A 186 -15.77 2.91 18.38
CA THR A 186 -16.03 3.21 19.78
C THR A 186 -17.18 2.40 20.34
N LEU A 187 -17.09 2.13 21.64
CA LEU A 187 -18.14 1.42 22.37
C LEU A 187 -19.45 2.23 22.43
N TYR A 188 -19.37 3.57 22.43
CA TYR A 188 -20.53 4.48 22.54
C TYR A 188 -21.53 4.32 21.37
N GLY A 189 -21.04 3.98 20.17
CA GLY A 189 -21.88 3.73 18.99
C GLY A 189 -22.32 2.27 18.83
N HIS A 190 -21.88 1.36 19.72
CA HIS A 190 -22.14 -0.06 19.54
C HIS A 190 -23.49 -0.44 20.17
N LEU A 191 -24.38 -1.02 19.36
CA LEU A 191 -25.73 -1.49 19.75
C LEU A 191 -25.76 -2.46 20.95
N PHE A 192 -24.61 -2.98 21.38
CA PHE A 192 -24.47 -4.01 22.40
C PHE A 192 -23.31 -3.68 23.35
N ALA A 193 -23.13 -2.39 23.64
CA ALA A 193 -22.07 -1.86 24.50
C ALA A 193 -22.00 -2.52 25.90
N GLU A 194 -23.12 -3.04 26.40
CA GLU A 194 -23.20 -3.74 27.69
C GLU A 194 -22.73 -5.20 27.64
N ASN A 195 -22.55 -5.78 26.44
CA ASN A 195 -22.11 -7.16 26.32
C ASN A 195 -20.69 -7.33 26.86
N ARG A 196 -20.52 -8.25 27.83
CA ARG A 196 -19.23 -8.52 28.48
C ARG A 196 -18.12 -8.83 27.49
N THR A 197 -18.39 -9.63 26.46
CA THR A 197 -17.38 -10.01 25.46
C THR A 197 -16.97 -8.79 24.62
N ILE A 198 -17.94 -7.97 24.22
CA ILE A 198 -17.67 -6.76 23.42
C ILE A 198 -16.83 -5.77 24.23
N ARG A 199 -17.19 -5.53 25.50
CA ARG A 199 -16.37 -4.68 26.40
C ARG A 199 -14.95 -5.19 26.54
N GLN A 200 -14.78 -6.50 26.74
CA GLN A 200 -13.46 -7.12 26.80
C GLN A 200 -12.67 -6.92 25.51
N LEU A 201 -13.29 -7.07 24.34
CA LEU A 201 -12.63 -6.84 23.06
C LEU A 201 -12.19 -5.39 22.88
N TYR A 202 -13.03 -4.40 23.21
CA TYR A 202 -12.63 -2.99 23.20
C TYR A 202 -11.52 -2.68 24.19
N GLN A 203 -11.54 -3.27 25.39
CA GLN A 203 -10.46 -3.11 26.37
C GLN A 203 -9.13 -3.67 25.85
N ILE A 204 -9.15 -4.87 25.24
CA ILE A 204 -7.96 -5.46 24.61
C ILE A 204 -7.44 -4.55 23.51
N SER A 205 -8.32 -4.06 22.63
CA SER A 205 -7.93 -3.16 21.54
C SER A 205 -7.37 -1.84 22.05
N LEU A 206 -7.95 -1.27 23.12
CA LEU A 206 -7.45 -0.05 23.76
C LEU A 206 -6.03 -0.27 24.31
N THR A 207 -5.80 -1.34 25.07
CA THR A 207 -4.48 -1.66 25.62
C THR A 207 -3.44 -1.89 24.52
N ILE A 208 -3.81 -2.54 23.40
CA ILE A 208 -2.90 -2.72 22.27
C ILE A 208 -2.56 -1.37 21.64
N ALA A 209 -3.55 -0.51 21.40
CA ALA A 209 -3.34 0.81 20.80
C ALA A 209 -2.51 1.75 21.70
N GLU A 210 -2.72 1.71 23.02
CA GLU A 210 -1.92 2.44 24.00
C GLU A 210 -0.43 2.01 23.93
N ASN A 211 -0.17 0.70 23.89
CA ASN A 211 1.19 0.18 23.77
C ASN A 211 1.85 0.56 22.44
N GLU A 212 1.11 0.54 21.33
CA GLU A 212 1.62 0.98 20.03
C GLU A 212 1.99 2.47 20.04
N PHE A 213 1.13 3.31 20.63
CA PHE A 213 1.39 4.74 20.79
C PHE A 213 2.63 5.00 21.68
N GLU A 214 2.78 4.27 22.79
CA GLU A 214 3.97 4.36 23.64
C GLU A 214 5.25 4.00 22.86
N CYS A 215 5.22 2.93 22.08
CA CYS A 215 6.35 2.51 21.24
C CYS A 215 6.72 3.57 20.19
N GLU A 216 5.73 4.13 19.48
CA GLU A 216 5.96 5.20 18.51
C GLU A 216 6.52 6.47 19.17
N ASN A 217 6.00 6.83 20.35
CA ASN A 217 6.49 7.95 21.13
C ASN A 217 7.95 7.73 21.56
N ASP A 218 8.32 6.52 21.98
CA ASP A 218 9.70 6.19 22.34
C ASP A 218 10.64 6.24 21.14
N ILE A 219 10.21 5.78 19.96
CA ILE A 219 10.98 5.95 18.71
C ILE A 219 11.18 7.44 18.40
N SER A 220 10.12 8.24 18.51
CA SER A 220 10.17 9.70 18.31
C SER A 220 11.19 10.37 19.26
N LYS A 221 11.18 10.02 20.55
CA LYS A 221 12.16 10.52 21.55
C LYS A 221 13.59 10.14 21.19
N VAL A 222 13.82 8.89 20.78
CA VAL A 222 15.15 8.41 20.39
C VAL A 222 15.65 9.14 19.15
N VAL A 223 14.82 9.27 18.11
CA VAL A 223 15.17 10.01 16.88
C VAL A 223 15.45 11.48 17.18
N ASN A 224 14.63 12.12 18.01
CA ASN A 224 14.84 13.49 18.45
C ASN A 224 16.21 13.67 19.11
N THR A 225 16.56 12.77 20.04
CA THR A 225 17.85 12.79 20.74
C THR A 225 19.04 12.59 19.78
N ILE A 226 18.94 11.64 18.85
CA ILE A 226 19.97 11.40 17.83
C ILE A 226 20.15 12.64 16.96
N CYS A 227 19.05 13.22 16.48
CA CYS A 227 19.09 14.40 15.64
C CYS A 227 19.69 15.61 16.37
N ASP A 228 19.34 15.83 17.64
CA ASP A 228 19.91 16.94 18.43
C ASP A 228 21.41 16.77 18.66
N ASN A 229 21.86 15.54 18.94
CA ASN A 229 23.28 15.26 19.11
C ASN A 229 24.06 15.40 17.80
N ASN A 230 23.51 14.90 16.68
CA ASN A 230 24.10 15.06 15.36
C ASN A 230 24.22 16.53 14.97
N GLN A 231 23.17 17.32 15.24
CA GLN A 231 23.16 18.76 14.96
C GLN A 231 24.32 19.46 15.70
N LYS A 232 24.45 19.21 17.01
CA LYS A 232 25.54 19.77 17.83
C LYS A 232 26.92 19.35 17.32
N MET A 233 27.09 18.10 16.90
CA MET A 233 28.38 17.62 16.35
C MET A 233 28.71 18.28 15.01
N LEU A 234 27.73 18.41 14.12
CA LEU A 234 27.88 19.06 12.81
C LEU A 234 28.18 20.55 12.94
N GLU A 235 27.52 21.24 13.87
CA GLU A 235 27.80 22.65 14.18
C GLU A 235 29.22 22.84 14.72
N LYS A 236 29.67 21.98 15.64
CA LYS A 236 31.06 21.98 16.14
C LYS A 236 32.07 21.73 15.01
N ALA A 237 31.80 20.78 14.12
CA ALA A 237 32.64 20.52 12.96
C ALA A 237 32.67 21.71 11.99
N GLY A 238 31.52 22.36 11.77
CA GLY A 238 31.42 23.57 10.95
C GLY A 238 32.23 24.73 11.55
N ALA A 239 32.13 24.94 12.86
CA ALA A 239 32.89 25.95 13.59
C ALA A 239 34.41 25.68 13.52
N ALA A 240 34.84 24.43 13.64
CA ALA A 240 36.26 24.06 13.52
C ALA A 240 36.84 24.32 12.12
N LEU A 241 36.00 24.39 11.08
CA LEU A 241 36.41 24.71 9.71
C LEU A 241 36.34 26.21 9.40
N PHE A 242 35.95 27.05 10.36
CA PHE A 242 35.92 28.49 10.18
C PHE A 242 37.34 29.01 9.91
N GLY A 243 37.50 29.84 8.87
CA GLY A 243 38.81 30.38 8.47
C GLY A 243 39.78 29.40 7.78
N VAL A 244 39.47 28.10 7.69
CA VAL A 244 40.36 27.13 7.02
C VAL A 244 40.25 27.25 5.50
N SER A 245 41.36 27.54 4.80
CA SER A 245 41.43 27.62 3.34
C SER A 245 41.24 26.22 2.69
N GLY A 246 40.61 26.17 1.51
CA GLY A 246 40.32 24.91 0.81
C GLY A 246 39.20 24.03 1.40
N SER A 247 38.55 24.47 2.49
CA SER A 247 37.52 23.69 3.21
C SER A 247 36.09 23.78 2.65
N SER A 248 35.88 24.45 1.50
CA SER A 248 34.54 24.74 0.95
C SER A 248 33.69 23.48 0.71
N LYS A 249 34.33 22.40 0.24
CA LYS A 249 33.66 21.11 0.01
C LYS A 249 33.19 20.46 1.32
N ALA A 250 33.99 20.55 2.38
CA ALA A 250 33.63 20.02 3.70
C ALA A 250 32.46 20.82 4.31
N LYS A 251 32.49 22.16 4.20
CA LYS A 251 31.38 23.03 4.64
C LYS A 251 30.07 22.70 3.94
N SER A 252 30.09 22.52 2.62
CA SER A 252 28.89 22.13 1.86
C SER A 252 28.32 20.77 2.26
N ILE A 253 29.19 19.81 2.64
CA ILE A 253 28.74 18.50 3.14
C ILE A 253 28.08 18.65 4.51
N ILE A 254 28.65 19.44 5.41
CA ILE A 254 28.10 19.71 6.74
C ILE A 254 26.73 20.38 6.65
N GLU A 255 26.58 21.41 5.80
CA GLU A 255 25.29 22.08 5.57
C GLU A 255 24.22 21.10 5.05
N ARG A 256 24.60 20.23 4.10
CA ARG A 256 23.69 19.20 3.60
C ARG A 256 23.31 18.17 4.67
N ALA A 257 24.25 17.79 5.53
CA ALA A 257 24.01 16.88 6.64
C ALA A 257 23.06 17.50 7.68
N ILE A 258 23.20 18.80 7.99
CA ILE A 258 22.28 19.55 8.86
C ILE A 258 20.87 19.55 8.26
N LEU A 259 20.73 19.86 6.98
CA LEU A 259 19.42 19.84 6.29
C LEU A 259 18.77 18.46 6.31
N PHE A 260 19.55 17.40 6.06
CA PHE A 260 19.07 16.02 6.12
C PHE A 260 18.62 15.65 7.54
N ASN A 261 19.41 16.00 8.54
CA ASN A 261 19.13 15.72 9.94
C ASN A 261 17.84 16.43 10.41
N GLY A 262 17.65 17.70 10.01
CA GLY A 262 16.41 18.43 10.26
C GLY A 262 15.20 17.80 9.55
N ALA A 263 15.36 17.34 8.31
CA ALA A 263 14.28 16.65 7.59
C ALA A 263 13.90 15.31 8.25
N ALA A 264 14.87 14.54 8.73
CA ALA A 264 14.64 13.31 9.47
C ALA A 264 13.89 13.57 10.79
N LYS A 265 14.31 14.58 11.55
CA LYS A 265 13.65 15.01 12.79
C LYS A 265 12.18 15.36 12.54
N ARG A 266 11.89 16.19 11.53
CA ARG A 266 10.51 16.54 11.17
C ARG A 266 9.65 15.33 10.85
N LYS A 267 10.16 14.44 9.99
CA LYS A 267 9.42 13.25 9.54
C LYS A 267 8.95 12.35 10.69
N TYR A 268 9.78 12.16 11.71
CA TYR A 268 9.52 11.19 12.77
C TYR A 268 9.04 11.81 14.09
N CYS A 269 9.18 13.13 14.27
CA CYS A 269 8.76 13.83 15.49
C CYS A 269 7.52 14.71 15.32
N GLU A 270 7.25 15.27 14.13
CA GLU A 270 6.12 16.20 13.93
C GLU A 270 4.78 15.49 13.63
N THR A 271 4.81 14.19 13.30
CA THR A 271 3.59 13.38 13.06
C THR A 271 2.83 13.02 14.34
N VAL A 272 3.41 13.23 15.53
CA VAL A 272 2.81 12.80 16.82
C VAL A 272 1.98 13.92 17.48
N ASN A 273 2.15 15.18 17.07
CA ASN A 273 1.54 16.35 17.74
C ASN A 273 0.57 17.15 16.87
N SER A 274 0.15 16.64 15.70
CA SER A 274 -0.77 17.38 14.83
C SER A 274 -2.07 16.60 14.66
N ASP A 275 -3.09 17.01 15.41
CA ASP A 275 -4.52 16.71 15.19
C ASP A 275 -5.05 17.35 13.89
N SER A 276 -4.25 17.34 12.82
CA SER A 276 -4.59 17.98 11.55
C SER A 276 -4.58 16.95 10.44
N ASP A 277 -5.78 16.69 9.92
CA ASP A 277 -6.13 16.02 8.67
C ASP A 277 -4.97 15.84 7.69
N ALA A 278 -4.32 14.66 7.73
CA ALA A 278 -3.21 14.32 6.84
C ALA A 278 -3.68 13.34 5.75
N SER A 279 -4.69 13.75 4.99
CA SER A 279 -4.97 13.24 3.63
C SER A 279 -3.92 13.74 2.62
N LEU A 280 -2.62 13.66 2.93
CA LEU A 280 -1.57 14.00 1.97
C LEU A 280 -0.47 12.93 1.96
N GLU A 281 -0.31 12.35 0.77
CA GLU A 281 0.63 11.33 0.37
C GLU A 281 2.10 11.65 0.73
N PRO A 282 2.98 10.63 0.80
CA PRO A 282 4.41 10.84 1.04
C PRO A 282 5.04 11.66 -0.08
N LEU A 283 5.88 12.63 0.29
CA LEU A 283 6.61 13.45 -0.66
C LEU A 283 7.45 12.58 -1.64
N PRO A 284 7.48 12.94 -2.94
CA PRO A 284 8.28 12.22 -3.93
C PRO A 284 9.78 12.35 -3.67
N LYS A 285 10.52 11.32 -4.10
CA LYS A 285 11.99 11.27 -4.13
C LYS A 285 12.54 12.53 -4.82
N LEU A 286 13.41 13.27 -4.13
CA LEU A 286 14.28 14.29 -4.72
C LEU A 286 15.22 13.65 -5.74
N LYS A 287 14.74 13.44 -6.97
CA LYS A 287 15.59 13.40 -8.16
C LYS A 287 15.87 14.85 -8.52
N GLY A 288 17.16 15.22 -8.63
CA GLY A 288 17.59 16.59 -8.90
C GLY A 288 16.82 17.22 -10.05
N LYS A 289 16.56 18.54 -9.93
CA LYS A 289 15.87 19.39 -10.91
C LYS A 289 16.12 18.91 -12.35
N LYS A 290 15.14 18.23 -12.95
CA LYS A 290 15.04 18.20 -14.41
C LYS A 290 14.60 19.61 -14.80
N ARG A 291 15.48 20.36 -15.46
CA ARG A 291 15.08 21.58 -16.16
C ARG A 291 14.00 21.16 -17.16
N GLU A 292 12.82 21.77 -17.09
CA GLU A 292 11.77 21.58 -18.08
C GLU A 292 12.34 21.95 -19.45
N ILE A 293 12.43 20.96 -20.34
CA ILE A 293 12.80 21.16 -21.73
C ILE A 293 11.51 21.51 -22.45
N ASN A 294 11.46 22.70 -23.05
CA ASN A 294 10.34 23.09 -23.90
C ASN A 294 10.20 22.06 -25.04
N GLN A 295 8.99 21.55 -25.28
CA GLN A 295 8.73 20.42 -26.18
C GLN A 295 9.20 20.71 -27.62
N ALA A 296 9.12 21.98 -28.05
CA ALA A 296 9.67 22.47 -29.31
C ALA A 296 11.20 22.29 -29.40
N GLN A 297 11.93 22.69 -28.36
CA GLN A 297 13.39 22.54 -28.31
C GLN A 297 13.82 21.07 -28.28
N ARG A 298 13.01 20.18 -27.69
CA ARG A 298 13.25 18.73 -27.72
C ARG A 298 13.14 18.18 -29.15
N GLN A 299 12.17 18.68 -29.92
CA GLN A 299 11.95 18.28 -31.30
C GLN A 299 13.08 18.77 -32.22
N ASP A 300 13.47 20.04 -32.13
CA ASP A 300 14.55 20.63 -32.93
C ASP A 300 15.88 19.91 -32.69
N ASN A 301 16.18 19.59 -31.42
CA ASN A 301 17.36 18.82 -31.05
C ASN A 301 17.33 17.41 -31.64
N PHE A 302 16.17 16.77 -31.67
CA PHE A 302 16.04 15.41 -32.21
C PHE A 302 16.15 15.38 -33.74
N GLU A 303 15.57 16.35 -34.42
CA GLU A 303 15.64 16.49 -35.87
C GLU A 303 17.07 16.74 -36.36
N PHE A 304 17.81 17.61 -35.66
CA PHE A 304 19.24 17.80 -35.92
C PHE A 304 20.02 16.48 -35.80
N LEU A 305 19.79 15.69 -34.75
CA LEU A 305 20.50 14.42 -34.55
C LEU A 305 20.17 13.38 -35.63
N LYS A 306 18.93 13.35 -36.13
CA LYS A 306 18.53 12.50 -37.26
C LYS A 306 19.25 12.90 -38.54
N ASN A 307 19.32 14.19 -38.85
CA ASN A 307 20.00 14.70 -40.03
C ASN A 307 21.51 14.44 -39.95
N PHE A 308 22.13 14.75 -38.80
CA PHE A 308 23.54 14.48 -38.56
C PHE A 308 23.87 12.99 -38.71
N LYS A 309 22.98 12.08 -38.29
CA LYS A 309 23.15 10.63 -38.47
C LYS A 309 23.03 10.20 -39.93
N ARG A 310 22.11 10.81 -40.69
CA ARG A 310 21.92 10.52 -42.12
C ARG A 310 23.14 10.92 -42.94
N ASP A 311 23.78 12.02 -42.55
CA ASP A 311 24.95 12.57 -43.26
C ASP A 311 26.28 11.93 -42.82
N CYS A 312 26.26 11.05 -41.81
CA CYS A 312 27.45 10.34 -41.33
C CYS A 312 27.67 9.03 -42.12
N ILE A 313 28.84 8.91 -42.76
CA ILE A 313 29.31 7.64 -43.32
C ILE A 313 30.04 6.87 -42.21
N GLY A 314 29.43 5.79 -41.71
CA GLY A 314 30.01 4.90 -40.70
C GLY A 314 29.48 5.10 -39.27
N ARG A 315 30.28 4.71 -38.27
CA ARG A 315 29.86 4.78 -36.85
C ARG A 315 29.79 6.24 -36.38
N MET A 316 28.67 6.58 -35.74
CA MET A 316 28.43 7.91 -35.18
C MET A 316 29.49 8.30 -34.13
N ASN A 317 30.15 9.43 -34.32
CA ASN A 317 31.00 10.05 -33.30
C ASN A 317 30.19 11.08 -32.50
N TRP A 318 29.67 10.64 -31.35
CA TRP A 318 28.81 11.45 -30.49
C TRP A 318 29.51 12.66 -29.86
N LYS A 319 30.84 12.61 -29.69
CA LYS A 319 31.61 13.79 -29.22
C LYS A 319 31.64 14.87 -30.30
N ARG A 320 31.90 14.48 -31.55
CA ARG A 320 31.88 15.39 -32.71
C ARG A 320 30.48 15.95 -32.96
N CYS A 321 29.45 15.10 -32.87
CA CYS A 321 28.06 15.51 -32.99
C CYS A 321 27.68 16.59 -31.95
N LEU A 322 28.10 16.40 -30.69
CA LEU A 322 27.84 17.36 -29.62
C LEU A 322 28.52 18.71 -29.88
N SER A 323 29.78 18.71 -30.31
CA SER A 323 30.50 19.96 -30.65
C SER A 323 29.77 20.75 -31.74
N VAL A 324 29.38 20.08 -32.84
CA VAL A 324 28.63 20.72 -33.94
C VAL A 324 27.25 21.19 -33.50
N ALA A 325 26.58 20.45 -32.60
CA ALA A 325 25.31 20.87 -32.03
C ALA A 325 25.45 22.17 -31.22
N HIS A 326 26.47 22.26 -30.38
CA HIS A 326 26.76 23.44 -29.56
C HIS A 326 27.10 24.67 -30.41
N GLU A 327 27.87 24.50 -31.49
CA GLU A 327 28.14 25.57 -32.46
C GLU A 327 26.85 26.13 -33.06
N LYS A 328 25.86 25.26 -33.32
CA LYS A 328 24.53 25.63 -33.81
C LYS A 328 23.55 26.05 -32.71
N ARG A 329 24.02 26.24 -31.48
CA ARG A 329 23.22 26.54 -30.27
C ARG A 329 22.13 25.49 -29.97
N LEU A 330 22.24 24.29 -30.52
CA LEU A 330 21.36 23.14 -30.26
C LEU A 330 21.99 22.24 -29.19
N CYS A 331 21.17 21.43 -28.52
CA CYS A 331 21.61 20.42 -27.54
C CYS A 331 22.44 20.95 -26.35
N GLN A 332 22.34 22.24 -26.00
CA GLN A 332 23.13 22.89 -24.93
C GLN A 332 22.98 22.25 -23.54
N ASN A 333 21.95 21.45 -23.34
CA ASN A 333 21.68 20.75 -22.08
C ASN A 333 22.51 19.46 -21.91
N TYR A 334 23.28 19.05 -22.91
CA TYR A 334 24.10 17.85 -22.88
C TYR A 334 25.57 18.23 -22.74
N SER A 335 26.24 17.76 -21.69
CA SER A 335 27.66 18.04 -21.45
C SER A 335 28.59 16.98 -22.02
N THR A 336 28.05 15.80 -22.39
CA THR A 336 28.85 14.67 -22.88
C THR A 336 28.19 13.99 -24.07
N GLY A 337 29.00 13.46 -25.00
CA GLY A 337 28.49 12.72 -26.16
C GLY A 337 27.66 11.49 -25.76
N GLU A 338 27.94 10.87 -24.62
CA GLU A 338 27.17 9.72 -24.13
C GLU A 338 25.77 10.13 -23.66
N SER A 339 25.61 11.29 -23.03
CA SER A 339 24.29 11.81 -22.66
C SER A 339 23.43 12.12 -23.90
N LEU A 340 24.05 12.63 -24.97
CA LEU A 340 23.40 12.90 -26.25
C LEU A 340 22.99 11.60 -26.97
N ARG A 341 23.84 10.58 -26.90
CA ARG A 341 23.56 9.24 -27.41
C ARG A 341 22.34 8.62 -26.73
N GLN A 342 22.30 8.66 -25.40
CA GLN A 342 21.18 8.12 -24.63
C GLN A 342 19.86 8.82 -24.99
N PHE A 343 19.88 10.15 -25.12
CA PHE A 343 18.72 10.92 -25.58
C PHE A 343 18.24 10.49 -26.97
N PHE A 344 19.15 10.35 -27.94
CA PHE A 344 18.80 9.94 -29.29
C PHE A 344 18.14 8.56 -29.31
N TYR A 345 18.65 7.58 -28.55
CA TYR A 345 18.04 6.25 -28.51
C TYR A 345 16.75 6.21 -27.71
N SER A 346 16.57 7.05 -26.68
CA SER A 346 15.27 7.13 -25.98
C SER A 346 14.17 7.67 -26.88
N CYS A 347 14.46 8.69 -27.70
CA CYS A 347 13.47 9.28 -28.62
C CYS A 347 13.21 8.44 -29.89
N ASN A 348 13.99 7.37 -30.14
CA ASN A 348 13.71 6.41 -31.22
C ASN A 348 12.98 5.15 -30.71
N LYS A 349 12.73 5.03 -29.41
CA LYS A 349 11.98 3.92 -28.81
C LYS A 349 10.50 4.26 -28.55
N GLU A 350 10.20 5.55 -28.44
CA GLU A 350 8.85 6.13 -28.62
C GLU A 350 8.52 6.15 -30.11
#